data_AF-A0AAP7DFY1-F1
#
_entry.id   AF-A0AAP7DFY1-F1
#
_cell.length_a   1.000
_cell.length_b   1.000
_cell.length_c   1.000
_cell.angle_alpha   90.00
_cell.angle_beta   90.00
_cell.angle_gamma   90.00
#
_symmetry.space_group_name_H-M   'P 1'
#
loop_
_entity.id
_entity.type
_entity.pdbx_description
1 polymer ?
#
loop_
_entity_poly.entity_id
_entity_poly.type
_entity_poly.pdbx_seq_one_letter_code
_entity_poly.pdbx_strand_id
1 'polypeptide(L)'
;MEWPDSNKADTPIANAARRIVDLKFAIDTEASSYPNHIPDDLHGPSTTGEYGPHFGSGFLSAILPFLPASDTSNDCITMNVPTAYVLGCSWRIWPDPNISVQDKEEVLNYINSNSGIIDTLYTYIPELMIFMAEEGKNRVNFCRFHNIEHIPARVLVKNYPSADRIKVYVLNTVAGFDVWAVLDGRYVRKVNHYAYALPVFRAYGVEILHSWPLEFPHVNELLKHNDKRLNSYEGNVGIDMEAVRQRLTNDEITHSSNAQLVSCSLLQLGLPLNRILTIAFILLALWLVSLFVLNSVTHELIKTLASILFGFGFGGFLMVIAPILKSPKMFLR
;
A
#
# COMPACT_ATOMS: atom_id res chain seq x y z
N MET A 1 -35.71 4.39 0.39
CA MET A 1 -35.46 3.36 -0.64
C MET A 1 -35.44 2.03 0.07
N GLU A 2 -36.25 1.05 -0.37
CA GLU A 2 -36.24 -0.30 0.22
C GLU A 2 -35.06 -1.10 -0.32
N TRP A 3 -34.55 -2.02 0.49
CA TRP A 3 -33.57 -3.01 0.06
C TRP A 3 -34.09 -3.75 -1.18
N PRO A 4 -33.29 -3.92 -2.24
CA PRO A 4 -33.80 -4.46 -3.49
C PRO A 4 -34.19 -5.94 -3.32
N ASP A 5 -35.49 -6.22 -3.44
CA ASP A 5 -36.21 -7.49 -3.64
C ASP A 5 -35.67 -8.77 -2.96
N SER A 6 -36.60 -9.56 -2.40
CA SER A 6 -36.34 -10.92 -1.90
C SER A 6 -35.57 -11.83 -2.88
N ASN A 7 -35.67 -11.57 -4.19
CA ASN A 7 -34.93 -12.27 -5.25
C ASN A 7 -33.40 -12.07 -5.20
N LYS A 8 -32.87 -11.02 -4.54
CA LYS A 8 -31.41 -10.82 -4.41
C LYS A 8 -30.79 -11.57 -3.22
N ALA A 9 -31.58 -12.02 -2.25
CA ALA A 9 -31.11 -12.70 -1.05
C ALA A 9 -30.49 -14.09 -1.30
N ASP A 10 -30.78 -14.68 -2.46
CA ASP A 10 -30.33 -16.03 -2.83
C ASP A 10 -29.18 -16.04 -3.85
N THR A 11 -28.60 -14.88 -4.17
CA THR A 11 -27.44 -14.81 -5.06
C THR A 11 -26.18 -15.37 -4.38
N PRO A 12 -25.22 -15.93 -5.13
CA PRO A 12 -23.94 -16.36 -4.58
C PRO A 12 -23.25 -15.26 -3.77
N ILE A 13 -23.29 -14.02 -4.27
CA ILE A 13 -22.67 -12.87 -3.62
C ILE A 13 -23.38 -12.48 -2.32
N ALA A 14 -24.72 -12.51 -2.27
CA ALA A 14 -25.46 -12.30 -1.02
C ALA A 14 -25.08 -13.34 0.05
N ASN A 15 -24.95 -14.61 -0.34
CA ASN A 15 -24.50 -15.67 0.55
C ASN A 15 -23.07 -15.44 1.06
N ALA A 16 -22.16 -15.02 0.19
CA ALA A 16 -20.79 -14.68 0.57
C ALA A 16 -20.74 -13.46 1.52
N ALA A 17 -21.55 -12.44 1.26
CA ALA A 17 -21.68 -11.25 2.09
C ALA A 17 -22.12 -11.61 3.53
N ARG A 18 -23.19 -12.40 3.67
CA ARG A 18 -23.64 -12.89 4.99
C ARG A 18 -22.53 -13.65 5.73
N ARG A 19 -21.83 -14.56 5.05
CA ARG A 19 -20.73 -15.32 5.65
C ARG A 19 -19.59 -14.44 6.13
N ILE A 20 -19.23 -13.39 5.39
CA ILE A 20 -18.20 -12.43 5.81
C ILE A 20 -18.65 -11.62 7.03
N VAL A 21 -19.92 -11.23 7.06
CA VAL A 21 -20.52 -10.51 8.20
C VAL A 21 -20.56 -11.40 9.45
N ASP A 22 -20.97 -12.65 9.31
CA ASP A 22 -21.00 -13.64 10.39
C ASP A 22 -19.59 -13.98 10.87
N LEU A 23 -18.62 -14.12 9.94
CA LEU A 23 -17.21 -14.31 10.27
C LEU A 23 -16.69 -13.16 11.11
N LYS A 24 -16.96 -11.91 10.72
CA LYS A 24 -16.53 -10.74 11.50
C LYS A 24 -17.14 -10.76 12.90
N PHE A 25 -18.43 -11.06 13.01
CA PHE A 25 -19.10 -11.16 14.30
C PHE A 25 -18.49 -12.25 15.19
N ALA A 26 -18.16 -13.41 14.63
CA ALA A 26 -17.48 -14.49 15.35
C ALA A 26 -16.07 -14.08 15.82
N ILE A 27 -15.31 -13.40 14.95
CA ILE A 27 -13.99 -12.86 15.30
C ILE A 27 -14.09 -11.86 16.44
N ASP A 28 -15.00 -10.88 16.35
CA ASP A 28 -15.20 -9.88 17.41
C ASP A 28 -15.61 -10.55 18.74
N THR A 29 -16.46 -11.58 18.66
CA THR A 29 -16.94 -12.31 19.84
C THR A 29 -15.79 -13.07 20.52
N GLU A 30 -14.99 -13.82 19.76
CA GLU A 30 -13.82 -14.52 20.29
C GLU A 30 -12.82 -13.52 20.88
N ALA A 31 -12.54 -12.44 20.17
CA ALA A 31 -11.56 -11.46 20.59
C ALA A 31 -11.97 -10.65 21.83
N SER A 32 -13.27 -10.58 22.13
CA SER A 32 -13.76 -9.99 23.38
C SER A 32 -13.24 -10.72 24.63
N SER A 33 -12.99 -12.02 24.50
CA SER A 33 -12.53 -12.89 25.58
C SER A 33 -11.05 -13.24 25.43
N TYR A 34 -10.60 -13.47 24.19
CA TYR A 34 -9.27 -13.97 23.86
C TYR A 34 -8.66 -13.19 22.67
N PRO A 35 -8.32 -11.89 22.85
CA PRO A 35 -7.81 -11.07 21.75
C PRO A 35 -6.51 -11.63 21.15
N ASN A 36 -5.68 -12.30 21.94
CA ASN A 36 -4.42 -12.89 21.50
C ASN A 36 -4.58 -14.11 20.56
N HIS A 37 -5.79 -14.63 20.38
CA HIS A 37 -6.07 -15.73 19.45
C HIS A 37 -6.32 -15.24 18.02
N ILE A 38 -6.52 -13.95 17.83
CA ILE A 38 -6.83 -13.37 16.53
C ILE A 38 -5.56 -12.72 15.96
N PRO A 39 -5.25 -12.93 14.67
CA PRO A 39 -4.17 -12.21 14.01
C PRO A 39 -4.31 -10.69 14.14
N ASP A 40 -3.19 -10.01 14.39
CA ASP A 40 -3.14 -8.56 14.60
C ASP A 40 -3.75 -7.76 13.44
N ASP A 41 -3.72 -8.29 12.21
CA ASP A 41 -4.26 -7.68 10.99
C ASP A 41 -5.75 -8.00 10.72
N LEU A 42 -6.39 -8.78 11.59
CA LEU A 42 -7.84 -9.02 11.60
C LEU A 42 -8.54 -8.43 12.83
N HIS A 43 -7.79 -8.17 13.91
CA HIS A 43 -8.31 -7.59 15.15
C HIS A 43 -7.20 -6.82 15.90
N GLY A 44 -6.87 -5.62 15.43
CA GLY A 44 -5.82 -4.79 16.06
C GLY A 44 -5.02 -4.04 15.02
N PRO A 45 -3.91 -3.38 15.38
CA PRO A 45 -3.34 -2.36 14.51
C PRO A 45 -2.68 -3.00 13.28
N SER A 46 -3.43 -2.98 12.17
CA SER A 46 -2.82 -2.72 10.86
C SER A 46 -2.02 -1.41 10.93
N THR A 47 -1.20 -1.12 9.93
CA THR A 47 -0.20 -0.03 9.80
C THR A 47 -0.62 1.41 10.17
N THR A 48 -1.84 1.64 10.65
CA THR A 48 -2.45 2.92 11.06
C THR A 48 -2.61 3.13 12.58
N GLY A 49 -2.43 2.11 13.44
CA GLY A 49 -2.23 2.31 14.89
C GLY A 49 -3.48 2.45 15.78
N GLU A 50 -4.65 1.94 15.38
CA GLU A 50 -5.85 1.92 16.23
C GLU A 50 -5.95 0.65 17.12
N TYR A 51 -6.50 0.79 18.33
CA TYR A 51 -6.74 -0.30 19.28
C TYR A 51 -8.17 -0.87 19.13
N GLY A 52 -8.30 -2.18 18.92
CA GLY A 52 -9.59 -2.91 19.01
C GLY A 52 -9.96 -3.70 17.75
N PRO A 53 -11.12 -4.40 17.75
CA PRO A 53 -11.66 -5.06 16.57
C PRO A 53 -11.74 -4.05 15.44
N HIS A 54 -11.21 -4.40 14.26
CA HIS A 54 -11.29 -3.51 13.12
C HIS A 54 -12.73 -3.03 12.94
N PHE A 55 -12.92 -1.73 12.74
CA PHE A 55 -14.16 -1.24 12.17
C PHE A 55 -14.49 -2.02 10.90
N GLY A 56 -15.76 -2.08 10.49
CA GLY A 56 -16.18 -2.87 9.34
C GLY A 56 -15.32 -2.60 8.09
N SER A 57 -14.95 -1.33 7.89
CA SER A 57 -14.02 -0.88 6.85
C SER A 57 -12.60 -1.44 6.99
N GLY A 58 -12.01 -1.41 8.18
CA GLY A 58 -10.68 -1.99 8.43
C GLY A 58 -10.64 -3.49 8.17
N PHE A 59 -11.64 -4.23 8.65
CA PHE A 59 -11.71 -5.68 8.48
C PHE A 59 -11.88 -6.06 7.01
N LEU A 60 -12.81 -5.39 6.33
CA LEU A 60 -13.00 -5.63 4.90
C LEU A 60 -11.73 -5.26 4.12
N SER A 61 -11.03 -4.20 4.53
CA SER A 61 -9.78 -3.79 3.87
C SER A 61 -8.64 -4.79 4.07
N ALA A 62 -8.61 -5.57 5.16
CA ALA A 62 -7.63 -6.63 5.35
C ALA A 62 -7.88 -7.83 4.42
N ILE A 63 -9.15 -8.11 4.10
CA ILE A 63 -9.55 -9.27 3.30
C ILE A 63 -9.62 -8.94 1.81
N LEU A 64 -10.27 -7.83 1.45
CA LEU A 64 -10.56 -7.45 0.08
C LEU A 64 -9.69 -6.27 -0.38
N PRO A 65 -9.04 -6.39 -1.54
CA PRO A 65 -8.33 -5.29 -2.18
C PRO A 65 -9.30 -4.30 -2.82
N PHE A 66 -8.81 -3.15 -3.26
CA PHE A 66 -9.53 -2.20 -4.12
C PHE A 66 -10.86 -1.64 -3.57
N LEU A 67 -11.08 -1.66 -2.25
CA LEU A 67 -12.26 -1.02 -1.64
C LEU A 67 -12.30 0.49 -1.91
N PRO A 68 -13.45 1.09 -2.21
CA PRO A 68 -13.51 2.52 -2.47
C PRO A 68 -12.96 3.32 -1.28
N ALA A 69 -12.14 4.35 -1.56
CA ALA A 69 -11.61 5.19 -0.49
C ALA A 69 -12.71 5.93 0.26
N SER A 70 -12.35 6.42 1.45
CA SER A 70 -13.20 7.26 2.28
C SER A 70 -13.36 8.67 1.68
N ASP A 71 -13.92 8.78 0.47
CA ASP A 71 -14.34 10.08 -0.06
C ASP A 71 -15.55 10.60 0.71
N THR A 72 -15.53 11.91 0.93
CA THR A 72 -16.48 12.74 1.68
C THR A 72 -17.67 13.17 0.81
N SER A 73 -18.24 12.28 -0.01
CA SER A 73 -19.49 12.61 -0.67
C SER A 73 -20.61 12.64 0.36
N ASN A 74 -21.35 13.76 0.40
CA ASN A 74 -22.31 14.08 1.47
C ASN A 74 -23.73 13.53 1.21
N ASP A 75 -23.97 12.89 0.07
CA ASP A 75 -25.31 12.44 -0.31
C ASP A 75 -25.61 11.08 0.31
N CYS A 76 -26.10 11.12 1.54
CA CYS A 76 -26.62 9.95 2.24
C CYS A 76 -28.12 9.78 1.94
N ILE A 77 -28.55 8.53 1.79
CA ILE A 77 -29.97 8.16 1.71
C ILE A 77 -30.41 7.45 2.99
N THR A 78 -31.65 7.63 3.41
CA THR A 78 -32.21 6.80 4.48
C THR A 78 -32.72 5.48 3.92
N MET A 79 -32.28 4.36 4.52
CA MET A 79 -32.65 3.01 4.13
C MET A 79 -32.89 2.13 5.36
N ASN A 80 -33.84 1.20 5.24
CA ASN A 80 -33.99 0.09 6.18
C ASN A 80 -33.00 -1.01 5.79
N VAL A 81 -31.90 -1.07 6.52
CA VAL A 81 -30.75 -1.92 6.21
C VAL A 81 -30.92 -3.29 6.84
N PRO A 82 -30.78 -4.40 6.09
CA PRO A 82 -30.90 -5.73 6.67
C PRO A 82 -29.69 -6.07 7.56
N THR A 83 -29.94 -6.32 8.85
CA THR A 83 -28.93 -6.57 9.89
C THR A 83 -27.94 -7.69 9.50
N ALA A 84 -28.40 -8.69 8.75
CA ALA A 84 -27.58 -9.82 8.28
C ALA A 84 -26.44 -9.43 7.32
N TYR A 85 -26.48 -8.23 6.74
CA TYR A 85 -25.49 -7.76 5.75
C TYR A 85 -24.62 -6.61 6.29
N VAL A 86 -24.74 -6.28 7.58
CA VAL A 86 -24.02 -5.15 8.18
C VAL A 86 -22.84 -5.62 9.02
N LEU A 87 -21.65 -5.12 8.67
CA LEU A 87 -20.44 -5.19 9.47
C LEU A 87 -20.54 -4.15 10.59
N GLY A 88 -20.89 -4.63 11.78
CA GLY A 88 -20.87 -3.88 13.04
C GLY A 88 -19.53 -3.96 13.75
N CYS A 89 -19.51 -3.42 14.96
CA CYS A 89 -18.40 -3.54 15.91
C CYS A 89 -18.92 -3.21 17.32
N SER A 90 -18.61 -4.06 18.30
CA SER A 90 -18.91 -3.86 19.72
C SER A 90 -17.61 -3.84 20.53
N TRP A 91 -16.89 -2.71 20.49
CA TRP A 91 -15.58 -2.61 21.13
C TRP A 91 -15.65 -2.24 22.62
N ARG A 92 -16.72 -1.55 23.06
CA ARG A 92 -16.90 -1.09 24.44
C ARG A 92 -18.15 -1.64 25.12
N ILE A 93 -19.18 -1.95 24.33
CA ILE A 93 -20.49 -2.36 24.83
C ILE A 93 -20.95 -3.55 24.00
N TRP A 94 -21.03 -4.70 24.66
CA TRP A 94 -21.64 -5.91 24.12
C TRP A 94 -23.13 -5.95 24.43
N PRO A 95 -23.96 -6.55 23.57
CA PRO A 95 -25.39 -6.71 23.86
C PRO A 95 -25.59 -7.51 25.15
N ASP A 96 -26.45 -7.02 26.04
CA ASP A 96 -26.81 -7.74 27.27
C ASP A 96 -27.93 -8.76 26.97
N PRO A 97 -27.68 -10.08 27.17
CA PRO A 97 -28.72 -11.08 27.01
C PRO A 97 -29.91 -10.92 27.95
N ASN A 98 -29.70 -10.26 29.09
CA ASN A 98 -30.69 -10.12 30.15
C ASN A 98 -31.30 -8.71 30.22
N ILE A 99 -31.15 -7.92 29.15
CA ILE A 99 -31.76 -6.59 29.08
C ILE A 99 -33.26 -6.67 29.37
N SER A 100 -33.78 -5.72 30.16
CA SER A 100 -35.20 -5.68 30.47
C SER A 100 -36.02 -5.39 29.21
N VAL A 101 -37.28 -5.84 29.19
CA VAL A 101 -38.19 -5.58 28.06
C VAL A 101 -38.34 -4.06 27.83
N GLN A 102 -38.43 -3.29 28.91
CA GLN A 102 -38.56 -1.84 28.86
C GLN A 102 -37.31 -1.19 28.24
N ASP A 103 -36.11 -1.52 28.72
CA ASP A 103 -34.87 -0.94 28.19
C ASP A 103 -34.67 -1.33 26.71
N LYS A 104 -35.03 -2.56 26.35
CA LYS A 104 -35.00 -3.02 24.96
C LYS A 104 -35.94 -2.19 24.07
N GLU A 105 -37.15 -1.92 24.54
CA GLU A 105 -38.13 -1.07 23.83
C GLU A 105 -37.63 0.38 23.72
N GLU A 106 -37.02 0.94 24.77
CA GLU A 106 -36.43 2.27 24.73
C GLU A 106 -35.32 2.38 23.68
N VAL A 107 -34.41 1.40 23.62
CA VAL A 107 -33.36 1.33 22.60
C VAL A 107 -33.96 1.20 21.21
N LEU A 108 -34.98 0.35 21.02
CA LEU A 108 -35.67 0.20 19.75
C LEU A 108 -36.38 1.48 19.31
N ASN A 109 -37.05 2.17 20.22
CA ASN A 109 -37.71 3.44 19.96
C ASN A 109 -36.70 4.51 19.52
N TYR A 110 -35.53 4.56 20.19
CA TYR A 110 -34.46 5.46 19.77
C TYR A 110 -33.91 5.07 18.39
N ILE A 111 -33.60 3.79 18.13
CA ILE A 111 -33.10 3.32 16.81
C ILE A 111 -34.03 3.75 15.68
N ASN A 112 -35.35 3.64 15.88
CA ASN A 112 -36.36 4.01 14.88
C ASN A 112 -36.71 5.50 14.84
N SER A 113 -36.21 6.31 15.78
CA SER A 113 -36.46 7.75 15.81
C SER A 113 -35.63 8.49 14.76
N ASN A 114 -36.07 9.70 14.38
CA ASN A 114 -35.29 10.57 13.48
C ASN A 114 -33.87 10.84 14.02
N SER A 115 -33.74 11.07 15.32
CA SER A 115 -32.44 11.26 15.97
C SER A 115 -31.57 10.01 15.83
N GLY A 116 -32.12 8.83 16.13
CA GLY A 116 -31.41 7.56 15.98
C GLY A 116 -30.92 7.33 14.55
N ILE A 117 -31.72 7.67 13.53
CA ILE A 117 -31.32 7.58 12.12
C ILE A 117 -30.20 8.57 11.81
N ILE A 118 -30.33 9.84 12.24
CA ILE A 118 -29.29 10.87 12.03
C ILE A 118 -27.96 10.46 12.68
N ASP A 119 -28.00 9.75 13.80
CA ASP A 119 -26.81 9.26 14.53
C ASP A 119 -26.18 7.99 13.90
N THR A 120 -26.50 7.68 12.65
CA THR A 120 -25.86 6.60 11.88
C THR A 120 -25.15 7.12 10.64
N LEU A 121 -24.20 6.32 10.17
CA LEU A 121 -23.59 6.47 8.85
C LEU A 121 -23.05 5.11 8.44
N TYR A 122 -23.70 4.48 7.47
CA TYR A 122 -23.27 3.20 6.91
C TYR A 122 -22.78 3.42 5.48
N THR A 123 -21.71 2.74 5.09
CA THR A 123 -21.28 2.67 3.68
C THR A 123 -21.81 1.38 3.08
N TYR A 124 -22.59 1.48 2.00
CA TYR A 124 -23.07 0.34 1.22
C TYR A 124 -22.24 0.13 -0.03
N ILE A 125 -21.79 -1.10 -0.24
CA ILE A 125 -21.14 -1.54 -1.48
C ILE A 125 -22.12 -2.46 -2.23
N PRO A 126 -22.87 -1.95 -3.22
CA PRO A 126 -23.92 -2.72 -3.89
C PRO A 126 -23.42 -4.00 -4.55
N GLU A 127 -22.25 -3.93 -5.18
CA GLU A 127 -21.64 -5.04 -5.90
C GLU A 127 -21.30 -6.22 -4.98
N LEU A 128 -20.91 -5.93 -3.74
CA LEU A 128 -20.57 -6.93 -2.73
C LEU A 128 -21.73 -7.25 -1.79
N MET A 129 -22.83 -6.50 -1.87
CA MET A 129 -23.99 -6.60 -0.97
C MET A 129 -23.63 -6.46 0.52
N ILE A 130 -22.60 -5.66 0.84
CA ILE A 130 -22.11 -5.47 2.22
C ILE A 130 -22.33 -4.03 2.66
N PHE A 131 -22.73 -3.87 3.92
CA PHE A 131 -22.71 -2.59 4.62
C PHE A 131 -21.59 -2.55 5.64
N MET A 132 -20.93 -1.41 5.74
CA MET A 132 -19.95 -1.11 6.78
C MET A 132 -20.50 -0.01 7.66
N ALA A 133 -20.71 -0.29 8.95
CA ALA A 133 -21.12 0.74 9.89
C ALA A 133 -19.92 1.60 10.27
N GLU A 134 -19.94 2.89 9.89
CA GLU A 134 -18.98 3.90 10.36
C GLU A 134 -19.50 4.54 11.66
N GLU A 135 -20.76 4.97 11.68
CA GLU A 135 -21.45 5.45 12.88
C GLU A 135 -22.65 4.56 13.20
N GLY A 136 -22.90 4.31 14.49
CA GLY A 136 -23.90 3.34 14.94
C GLY A 136 -23.44 1.89 14.77
N LYS A 137 -22.20 1.59 15.14
CA LYS A 137 -21.62 0.23 15.06
C LYS A 137 -22.19 -0.72 16.12
N ASN A 138 -22.34 -0.25 17.37
CA ASN A 138 -22.82 -1.06 18.50
C ASN A 138 -24.27 -1.54 18.31
N ARG A 139 -25.13 -0.72 17.70
CA ARG A 139 -26.55 -1.09 17.45
C ARG A 139 -26.68 -2.27 16.48
N VAL A 140 -25.71 -2.51 15.61
CA VAL A 140 -25.74 -3.66 14.69
C VAL A 140 -25.73 -4.97 15.47
N ASN A 141 -24.83 -5.07 16.46
CA ASN A 141 -24.74 -6.26 17.30
C ASN A 141 -25.93 -6.36 18.26
N PHE A 142 -26.44 -5.25 18.78
CA PHE A 142 -27.71 -5.24 19.53
C PHE A 142 -28.85 -5.82 18.68
N CYS A 143 -29.02 -5.32 17.45
CA CYS A 143 -30.05 -5.80 16.54
C CYS A 143 -29.87 -7.28 16.19
N ARG A 144 -28.64 -7.71 15.90
CA ARG A 144 -28.32 -9.12 15.61
C ARG A 144 -28.65 -10.01 16.79
N PHE A 145 -28.24 -9.63 18.00
CA PHE A 145 -28.43 -10.41 19.22
C PHE A 145 -29.92 -10.58 19.56
N HIS A 146 -30.73 -9.55 19.32
CA HIS A 146 -32.16 -9.57 19.62
C HIS A 146 -33.05 -9.93 18.41
N ASN A 147 -32.49 -10.49 17.35
CA ASN A 147 -33.20 -10.90 16.13
C ASN A 147 -34.02 -9.79 15.46
N ILE A 148 -33.49 -8.57 15.47
CA ILE A 148 -34.08 -7.43 14.78
C ILE A 148 -33.55 -7.42 13.34
N GLU A 149 -34.45 -7.67 12.38
CA GLU A 149 -34.07 -7.93 11.00
C GLU A 149 -33.53 -6.71 10.25
N HIS A 150 -34.04 -5.51 10.57
CA HIS A 150 -33.75 -4.28 9.82
C HIS A 150 -33.38 -3.12 10.75
N ILE A 151 -32.46 -2.28 10.29
CA ILE A 151 -31.96 -1.10 11.00
C ILE A 151 -32.17 0.13 10.09
N PRO A 152 -32.99 1.12 10.48
CA PRO A 152 -33.07 2.36 9.74
C PRO A 152 -31.77 3.15 9.93
N ALA A 153 -31.12 3.52 8.82
CA ALA A 153 -29.83 4.19 8.85
C ALA A 153 -29.65 5.15 7.67
N ARG A 154 -28.76 6.14 7.85
CA ARG A 154 -28.19 6.92 6.76
C ARG A 154 -27.12 6.09 6.06
N VAL A 155 -27.26 5.96 4.76
CA VAL A 155 -26.42 5.12 3.92
C VAL A 155 -25.76 5.95 2.84
N LEU A 156 -24.44 5.88 2.80
CA LEU A 156 -23.61 6.34 1.72
C LEU A 156 -23.36 5.17 0.76
N VAL A 157 -23.64 5.34 -0.52
CA VAL A 157 -23.41 4.28 -1.52
C VAL A 157 -22.05 4.50 -2.18
N LYS A 158 -21.21 3.46 -2.18
CA LYS A 158 -19.92 3.46 -2.87
C LYS A 158 -19.78 2.20 -3.72
N ASN A 159 -19.33 2.38 -4.95
CA ASN A 159 -19.21 1.26 -5.88
C ASN A 159 -17.88 0.55 -5.73
N TYR A 160 -17.90 -0.77 -5.87
CA TYR A 160 -16.70 -1.58 -6.03
C TYR A 160 -16.37 -1.74 -7.52
N PRO A 161 -15.10 -1.94 -7.91
CA PRO A 161 -14.78 -2.25 -9.30
C PRO A 161 -15.52 -3.49 -9.79
N SER A 162 -15.98 -3.45 -11.04
CA SER A 162 -16.68 -4.59 -11.66
C SER A 162 -15.78 -5.83 -11.70
N ALA A 163 -16.40 -7.01 -11.59
CA ALA A 163 -15.68 -8.27 -11.45
C ALA A 163 -14.71 -8.56 -12.62
N ASP A 164 -15.06 -8.15 -13.84
CA ASP A 164 -14.26 -8.32 -15.06
C ASP A 164 -12.97 -7.48 -15.08
N ARG A 165 -12.93 -6.39 -14.31
CA ARG A 165 -11.75 -5.55 -14.14
C ARG A 165 -10.74 -6.14 -13.17
N ILE A 166 -11.16 -7.11 -12.34
CA ILE A 166 -10.32 -7.74 -11.33
C ILE A 166 -9.93 -9.14 -11.81
N LYS A 167 -8.64 -9.46 -11.69
CA LYS A 167 -8.11 -10.81 -11.86
C LYS A 167 -7.36 -11.24 -10.62
N VAL A 168 -7.57 -12.47 -10.17
CA VAL A 168 -6.87 -13.03 -9.01
C VAL A 168 -5.94 -14.13 -9.47
N TYR A 169 -4.67 -14.03 -9.08
CA TYR A 169 -3.63 -15.01 -9.39
C TYR A 169 -3.26 -15.78 -8.13
N VAL A 170 -3.42 -17.09 -8.16
CA VAL A 170 -3.03 -18.01 -7.09
C VAL A 170 -1.73 -18.70 -7.50
N LEU A 171 -0.64 -18.35 -6.84
CA LEU A 171 0.70 -18.81 -7.16
C LEU A 171 1.16 -19.86 -6.15
N ASN A 172 1.68 -20.98 -6.65
CA ASN A 172 2.31 -21.99 -5.81
C ASN A 172 3.71 -21.55 -5.40
N THR A 173 3.96 -21.46 -4.10
CA THR A 173 5.28 -21.15 -3.53
C THR A 173 5.72 -22.29 -2.60
N VAL A 174 7.00 -22.29 -2.22
CA VAL A 174 7.53 -23.28 -1.27
C VAL A 174 6.83 -23.19 0.09
N ALA A 175 6.35 -22.01 0.49
CA ALA A 175 5.67 -21.76 1.77
C ALA A 175 4.14 -21.93 1.70
N GLY A 176 3.59 -22.40 0.58
CA GLY A 176 2.15 -22.52 0.35
C GLY A 176 1.68 -21.65 -0.81
N PHE A 177 0.48 -21.08 -0.70
CA PHE A 177 -0.10 -20.23 -1.75
C PHE A 177 0.21 -18.76 -1.50
N ASP A 178 0.58 -18.06 -2.57
CA ASP A 178 0.65 -16.60 -2.59
C ASP A 178 -0.40 -16.07 -3.56
N VAL A 179 -1.28 -15.19 -3.07
CA VAL A 179 -2.47 -14.75 -3.81
C VAL A 179 -2.40 -13.26 -4.07
N TRP A 180 -2.55 -12.88 -5.34
CA TRP A 180 -2.41 -11.52 -5.82
C TRP A 180 -3.62 -11.11 -6.64
N ALA A 181 -4.20 -9.96 -6.34
CA ALA A 181 -5.27 -9.37 -7.13
C ALA A 181 -4.74 -8.25 -8.01
N VAL A 182 -5.18 -8.19 -9.25
CA VAL A 182 -4.82 -7.18 -10.24
C VAL A 182 -6.07 -6.49 -10.73
N LEU A 183 -6.08 -5.16 -10.68
CA LEU A 183 -7.12 -4.30 -11.22
C LEU A 183 -6.65 -3.67 -12.54
N ASP A 184 -7.47 -3.78 -13.58
CA ASP A 184 -7.24 -3.22 -14.92
C ASP A 184 -5.90 -3.60 -15.58
N GLY A 185 -5.32 -4.73 -15.17
CA GLY A 185 -3.99 -5.13 -15.63
C GLY A 185 -2.86 -4.19 -15.21
N ARG A 186 -3.11 -3.28 -14.24
CA ARG A 186 -2.16 -2.23 -13.85
C ARG A 186 -1.88 -2.21 -12.35
N TYR A 187 -2.90 -2.20 -11.51
CA TYR A 187 -2.72 -2.05 -10.06
C TYR A 187 -2.73 -3.43 -9.41
N VAL A 188 -1.70 -3.75 -8.65
CA VAL A 188 -1.55 -5.06 -8.01
C VAL A 188 -1.54 -4.97 -6.49
N ARG A 189 -2.21 -5.90 -5.83
CA ARG A 189 -2.25 -5.99 -4.37
C ARG A 189 -2.21 -7.45 -3.90
N LYS A 190 -1.41 -7.70 -2.87
CA LYS A 190 -1.38 -9.00 -2.19
C LYS A 190 -2.66 -9.20 -1.38
N VAL A 191 -3.22 -10.41 -1.44
CA VAL A 191 -4.41 -10.83 -0.69
C VAL A 191 -3.97 -11.68 0.49
N ASN A 192 -3.79 -11.06 1.66
CA ASN A 192 -3.23 -11.72 2.84
C ASN A 192 -4.15 -12.82 3.38
N HIS A 193 -5.44 -12.52 3.57
CA HIS A 193 -6.42 -13.48 4.06
C HIS A 193 -7.21 -14.13 2.92
N TYR A 194 -6.48 -14.76 1.99
CA TYR A 194 -7.06 -15.34 0.78
C TYR A 194 -8.13 -16.41 1.07
N ALA A 195 -8.07 -17.11 2.21
CA ALA A 195 -9.08 -18.08 2.61
C ALA A 195 -10.48 -17.45 2.77
N TYR A 196 -10.55 -16.18 3.19
CA TYR A 196 -11.79 -15.42 3.32
C TYR A 196 -12.14 -14.65 2.04
N ALA A 197 -11.12 -14.16 1.31
CA ALA A 197 -11.32 -13.38 0.10
C ALA A 197 -11.77 -14.22 -1.12
N LEU A 198 -11.17 -15.40 -1.32
CA LEU A 198 -11.44 -16.23 -2.50
C LEU A 198 -12.91 -16.67 -2.61
N PRO A 199 -13.62 -17.07 -1.54
CA PRO A 199 -15.06 -17.33 -1.61
C PRO A 199 -15.86 -16.12 -2.10
N VAL A 200 -15.51 -14.90 -1.65
CA VAL A 200 -16.17 -13.67 -2.09
C VAL A 200 -15.89 -13.41 -3.57
N PHE A 201 -14.62 -13.52 -3.99
CA PHE A 201 -14.26 -13.32 -5.40
C PHE A 201 -14.97 -14.30 -6.34
N ARG A 202 -15.05 -15.58 -5.97
CA ARG A 202 -15.80 -16.58 -6.76
C ARG A 202 -17.28 -16.23 -6.86
N ALA A 203 -17.87 -15.86 -5.74
CA ALA A 203 -19.29 -15.48 -5.67
C ALA A 203 -19.59 -14.18 -6.44
N TYR A 204 -18.62 -13.27 -6.47
CA TYR A 204 -18.70 -12.01 -7.20
C TYR A 204 -18.46 -12.16 -8.72
N GLY A 205 -17.87 -13.29 -9.14
CA GLY A 205 -17.59 -13.59 -10.55
C GLY A 205 -16.21 -13.16 -11.03
N VAL A 206 -15.27 -12.94 -10.12
CA VAL A 206 -13.87 -12.59 -10.45
C VAL A 206 -13.13 -13.80 -11.00
N GLU A 207 -12.36 -13.60 -12.07
CA GLU A 207 -11.55 -14.63 -12.70
C GLU A 207 -10.38 -15.04 -11.77
N ILE A 208 -10.24 -16.35 -11.51
CA ILE A 208 -9.14 -16.91 -10.72
C ILE A 208 -8.21 -17.70 -11.63
N LEU A 209 -6.98 -17.23 -11.74
CA LEU A 209 -5.91 -17.75 -12.58
C LEU A 209 -4.82 -18.39 -11.71
N HIS A 210 -4.09 -19.34 -12.28
CA HIS A 210 -3.06 -20.11 -11.56
C HIS A 210 -1.65 -19.90 -12.14
N SER A 211 -1.50 -18.92 -13.04
CA SER A 211 -0.24 -18.58 -13.69
C SER A 211 -0.07 -17.07 -13.71
N TRP A 212 1.07 -16.59 -13.22
CA TRP A 212 1.44 -15.19 -13.35
C TRP A 212 1.76 -14.85 -14.81
N PRO A 213 1.19 -13.78 -15.40
CA PRO A 213 1.48 -13.40 -16.78
C PRO A 213 2.94 -13.03 -16.98
N LEU A 214 3.50 -13.37 -18.15
CA LEU A 214 4.91 -13.11 -18.48
C LEU A 214 5.19 -11.63 -18.75
N GLU A 215 4.17 -10.90 -19.21
CA GLU A 215 4.20 -9.46 -19.46
C GLU A 215 4.18 -8.61 -18.18
N PHE A 216 3.84 -9.22 -17.04
CA PHE A 216 3.82 -8.54 -15.76
C PHE A 216 5.20 -8.61 -15.11
N PRO A 217 5.64 -7.54 -14.40
CA PRO A 217 6.84 -7.62 -13.58
C PRO A 217 6.76 -8.81 -12.62
N HIS A 218 7.89 -9.46 -12.38
CA HIS A 218 7.95 -10.55 -11.41
C HIS A 218 7.53 -10.06 -10.02
N VAL A 219 6.84 -10.92 -9.26
CA VAL A 219 6.36 -10.62 -7.90
C VAL A 219 7.48 -10.08 -6.99
N ASN A 220 8.69 -10.62 -7.10
CA ASN A 220 9.84 -10.14 -6.32
C ASN A 220 10.21 -8.67 -6.65
N GLU A 221 10.09 -8.26 -7.92
CA GLU A 221 10.34 -6.87 -8.32
C GLU A 221 9.23 -5.94 -7.82
N LEU A 222 7.97 -6.39 -7.84
CA LEU A 222 6.86 -5.66 -7.24
C LEU A 222 7.11 -5.41 -5.74
N LEU A 223 7.56 -6.43 -5.01
CA LEU A 223 7.88 -6.32 -3.58
C LEU A 223 9.06 -5.38 -3.31
N LYS A 224 10.12 -5.43 -4.12
CA LYS A 224 11.29 -4.53 -4.00
C LYS A 224 10.91 -3.07 -4.25
N HIS A 225 10.01 -2.84 -5.20
CA HIS A 225 9.58 -1.50 -5.60
C HIS A 225 8.26 -1.07 -4.94
N ASN A 226 7.86 -1.69 -3.82
CA ASN A 226 6.71 -1.28 -3.02
C ASN A 226 7.00 0.01 -2.23
N ASP A 227 7.30 1.09 -2.94
CA ASP A 227 7.43 2.44 -2.39
C ASP A 227 6.06 3.05 -2.18
N LYS A 228 5.84 3.70 -1.02
CA LYS A 228 4.59 4.44 -0.71
C LYS A 228 4.18 5.45 -1.79
N ARG A 229 5.13 5.92 -2.62
CA ARG A 229 4.90 6.87 -3.73
C ARG A 229 4.27 6.24 -4.97
N LEU A 230 4.35 4.92 -5.14
CA LEU A 230 3.83 4.20 -6.31
C LEU A 230 2.43 3.63 -6.08
N ASN A 231 1.82 3.93 -4.93
CA ASN A 231 0.67 3.23 -4.42
C ASN A 231 -0.67 3.98 -4.60
N SER A 232 -0.81 4.86 -5.61
CA SER A 232 -2.00 5.68 -5.76
C SER A 232 -2.97 5.16 -6.81
N TYR A 233 -4.06 4.53 -6.37
CA TYR A 233 -5.34 4.50 -7.08
C TYR A 233 -6.41 4.99 -6.11
N GLU A 234 -7.07 6.13 -6.39
CA GLU A 234 -8.24 6.65 -5.66
C GLU A 234 -8.19 6.40 -4.14
N GLY A 235 -7.12 6.86 -3.46
CA GLY A 235 -6.97 6.74 -2.00
C GLY A 235 -6.62 5.34 -1.46
N ASN A 236 -6.40 4.36 -2.33
CA ASN A 236 -6.20 2.96 -1.98
C ASN A 236 -4.80 2.44 -2.38
N VAL A 237 -4.15 1.75 -1.44
CA VAL A 237 -2.75 1.30 -1.54
C VAL A 237 -2.65 0.06 -2.44
N GLY A 238 -2.35 0.23 -3.72
CA GLY A 238 -2.00 -0.85 -4.65
C GLY A 238 -0.79 -0.47 -5.49
N ILE A 239 0.12 -1.41 -5.75
CA ILE A 239 1.38 -1.15 -6.47
C ILE A 239 1.04 -0.92 -7.96
N ASP A 240 1.46 0.21 -8.52
CA ASP A 240 1.32 0.48 -9.95
C ASP A 240 2.39 -0.28 -10.76
N MET A 241 1.98 -1.36 -11.44
CA MET A 241 2.89 -2.18 -12.25
C MET A 241 3.51 -1.42 -13.42
N GLU A 242 2.81 -0.42 -13.98
CA GLU A 242 3.36 0.38 -15.07
C GLU A 242 4.49 1.27 -14.57
N ALA A 243 4.33 1.86 -13.38
CA ALA A 243 5.39 2.64 -12.77
C ALA A 243 6.60 1.78 -12.38
N VAL A 244 6.38 0.54 -11.91
CA VAL A 244 7.46 -0.42 -11.67
C VAL A 244 8.18 -0.78 -12.99
N ARG A 245 7.43 -1.06 -14.06
CA ARG A 245 7.99 -1.36 -15.38
C ARG A 245 8.87 -0.21 -15.89
N GLN A 246 8.40 1.04 -15.79
CA GLN A 246 9.18 2.21 -16.19
C GLN A 246 10.48 2.36 -15.39
N ARG A 247 10.45 2.06 -14.08
CA ARG A 247 11.66 2.07 -13.26
C ARG A 247 12.65 0.98 -13.68
N LEU A 248 12.18 -0.24 -13.90
CA LEU A 248 13.02 -1.34 -14.37
C LEU A 248 13.69 -1.00 -15.71
N THR A 249 12.94 -0.44 -16.66
CA THR A 249 13.51 0.02 -17.94
C THR A 249 14.54 1.14 -17.75
N ASN A 250 14.28 2.11 -16.87
CA ASN A 250 15.24 3.18 -16.59
C ASN A 250 16.50 2.67 -15.90
N ASP A 251 16.38 1.69 -15.01
CA ASP A 251 17.50 1.04 -14.34
C ASP A 251 18.33 0.25 -15.36
N GLU A 252 17.70 -0.49 -16.27
CA GLU A 252 18.38 -1.17 -17.39
C GLU A 252 19.11 -0.17 -18.31
N ILE A 253 18.47 0.94 -18.68
CA ILE A 253 19.09 2.01 -19.46
C ILE A 253 20.28 2.60 -18.70
N THR A 254 20.12 2.88 -17.41
CA THR A 254 21.18 3.46 -16.57
C THR A 254 22.35 2.49 -16.39
N HIS A 255 22.07 1.20 -16.18
CA HIS A 255 23.09 0.15 -16.09
C HIS A 255 23.79 -0.05 -17.43
N SER A 256 23.08 -0.03 -18.55
CA SER A 256 23.70 -0.12 -19.88
C SER A 256 24.59 1.09 -20.18
N SER A 257 24.13 2.29 -19.82
CA SER A 257 24.91 3.53 -19.93
C SER A 257 26.14 3.50 -19.02
N ASN A 258 26.00 3.13 -17.75
CA ASN A 258 27.11 2.99 -16.81
C ASN A 258 28.08 1.87 -17.20
N ALA A 259 27.62 0.78 -17.82
CA ALA A 259 28.47 -0.27 -18.37
C ALA A 259 29.24 0.20 -19.62
N GLN A 260 28.71 1.19 -20.34
CA GLN A 260 29.42 1.88 -21.42
C GLN A 260 30.41 2.95 -20.90
N LEU A 261 30.29 3.38 -19.64
CA LEU A 261 31.29 4.25 -19.00
C LEU A 261 32.49 3.41 -18.54
N VAL A 262 33.68 3.80 -18.95
CA VAL A 262 34.93 3.16 -18.52
C VAL A 262 35.70 4.15 -17.65
N SER A 263 36.30 3.65 -16.56
CA SER A 263 37.23 4.43 -15.76
C SER A 263 38.46 4.77 -16.59
N CYS A 264 38.69 6.06 -16.81
CA CYS A 264 39.77 6.57 -17.64
C CYS A 264 40.52 7.72 -16.96
N SER A 265 41.76 7.93 -17.39
CA SER A 265 42.56 9.11 -17.01
C SER A 265 42.35 10.25 -18.01
N LEU A 266 42.73 11.50 -17.66
CA LEU A 266 42.68 12.60 -18.64
C LEU A 266 43.53 12.32 -19.87
N LEU A 267 44.60 11.52 -19.73
CA LEU A 267 45.47 11.12 -20.84
C LEU A 267 44.74 10.25 -21.90
N GLN A 268 43.74 9.48 -21.46
CA GLN A 268 43.00 8.53 -22.31
C GLN A 268 41.80 9.19 -23.01
N LEU A 269 41.44 10.42 -22.66
CA LEU A 269 40.43 11.21 -23.34
C LEU A 269 41.00 11.78 -24.65
N GLY A 270 40.15 11.95 -25.67
CA GLY A 270 40.50 12.51 -27.00
C GLY A 270 40.98 13.97 -27.03
N LEU A 271 41.48 14.51 -25.93
CA LEU A 271 42.00 15.86 -25.79
C LEU A 271 43.40 16.00 -26.43
N PRO A 272 43.80 17.23 -26.82
CA PRO A 272 45.11 17.47 -27.40
C PRO A 272 46.24 17.18 -26.38
N LEU A 273 47.10 16.22 -26.71
CA LEU A 273 48.10 15.64 -25.79
C LEU A 273 49.08 16.69 -25.25
N ASN A 274 49.44 17.66 -26.09
CA ASN A 274 50.33 18.77 -25.70
C ASN A 274 49.76 19.59 -24.54
N ARG A 275 48.45 19.88 -24.52
CA ARG A 275 47.82 20.66 -23.44
C ARG A 275 47.74 19.85 -22.14
N ILE A 276 47.43 18.56 -22.22
CA ILE A 276 47.36 17.69 -21.04
C ILE A 276 48.74 17.56 -20.38
N LEU A 277 49.78 17.31 -21.18
CA LEU A 277 51.15 17.21 -20.67
C LEU A 277 51.60 18.53 -20.03
N THR A 278 51.33 19.68 -20.65
CA THR A 278 51.64 20.99 -20.05
C THR A 278 50.94 21.18 -18.70
N ILE A 279 49.66 20.84 -18.60
CA ILE A 279 48.92 20.91 -17.33
C ILE A 279 49.52 19.96 -16.29
N ALA A 280 49.88 18.74 -16.69
CA ALA A 280 50.51 17.76 -15.80
C ALA A 280 51.85 18.27 -15.25
N PHE A 281 52.70 18.85 -16.10
CA PHE A 281 53.98 19.42 -15.69
C PHE A 281 53.80 20.62 -14.75
N ILE A 282 52.83 21.49 -15.00
CA ILE A 282 52.51 22.62 -14.11
C ILE A 282 52.06 22.11 -12.73
N LEU A 283 51.15 21.13 -12.69
CA LEU A 283 50.64 20.56 -11.44
C LEU A 283 51.73 19.80 -10.66
N LEU A 284 52.59 19.06 -11.36
CA LEU A 284 53.74 18.39 -10.77
C LEU A 284 54.75 19.38 -10.19
N ALA A 285 55.07 20.45 -10.93
CA ALA A 285 55.96 21.50 -10.46
C ALA A 285 55.37 22.23 -9.25
N LEU A 286 54.08 22.56 -9.28
CA LEU A 286 53.38 23.16 -8.14
C LEU A 286 53.45 22.26 -6.91
N TRP A 287 53.24 20.95 -7.08
CA TRP A 287 53.34 19.97 -6.01
C TRP A 287 54.75 19.89 -5.40
N LEU A 288 55.79 19.81 -6.24
CA LEU A 288 57.19 19.73 -5.81
C LEU A 288 57.66 21.03 -5.12
N VAL A 289 57.31 22.19 -5.66
CA VAL A 289 57.63 23.48 -5.06
C VAL A 289 56.93 23.64 -3.71
N SER A 290 55.66 23.25 -3.62
CA SER A 290 54.92 23.29 -2.35
C SER A 290 55.51 22.36 -1.29
N LEU A 291 55.95 21.15 -1.68
CA LEU A 291 56.66 20.22 -0.80
C LEU A 291 57.99 20.81 -0.30
N PHE A 292 58.75 21.47 -1.19
CA PHE A 292 60.01 22.12 -0.83
C PHE A 292 59.79 23.26 0.17
N VAL A 293 58.77 24.10 -0.04
CA VAL A 293 58.42 25.21 0.86
C VAL A 293 57.96 24.71 2.22
N LEU A 294 57.16 23.63 2.28
CA LEU A 294 56.73 23.01 3.53
C LEU A 294 57.90 22.54 4.40
N ASN A 295 58.97 22.03 3.77
CA ASN A 295 60.16 21.55 4.47
C ASN A 295 61.16 22.66 4.82
N SER A 296 61.16 23.79 4.10
CA SER A 296 62.23 24.80 4.21
C SER A 296 61.85 26.05 4.99
N VAL A 297 60.55 26.38 5.09
CA VAL A 297 60.09 27.65 5.69
C VAL A 297 59.41 27.40 7.03
N THR A 298 59.68 28.23 8.05
CA THR A 298 59.11 28.07 9.40
C THR A 298 57.84 28.89 9.66
N HIS A 299 57.53 29.88 8.81
CA HIS A 299 56.38 30.76 8.97
C HIS A 299 55.03 30.05 8.75
N GLU A 300 54.13 30.16 9.71
CA GLU A 300 52.90 29.36 9.80
C GLU A 300 51.93 29.61 8.63
N LEU A 301 51.66 30.87 8.28
CA LEU A 301 50.77 31.20 7.15
C LEU A 301 51.28 30.67 5.80
N ILE A 302 52.61 30.65 5.61
CA ILE A 302 53.22 30.19 4.36
C ILE A 302 53.11 28.67 4.27
N LYS A 303 53.27 27.96 5.40
CA LYS A 303 53.05 26.52 5.45
C LYS A 303 51.59 26.16 5.15
N THR A 304 50.62 26.88 5.70
CA THR A 304 49.19 26.60 5.44
C THR A 304 48.86 26.77 3.95
N LEU A 305 49.33 27.84 3.32
CA LEU A 305 49.15 28.04 1.87
C LEU A 305 49.86 26.95 1.05
N ALA A 306 51.07 26.57 1.42
CA ALA A 306 51.82 25.51 0.77
C ALA A 306 51.13 24.13 0.90
N SER A 307 50.50 23.83 2.04
CA SER A 307 49.72 22.59 2.23
C SER A 307 48.51 22.51 1.31
N ILE A 308 47.79 23.62 1.11
CA ILE A 308 46.65 23.68 0.20
C ILE A 308 47.12 23.46 -1.25
N LEU A 309 48.19 24.14 -1.66
CA LEU A 309 48.76 24.01 -3.00
C LEU A 309 49.36 22.62 -3.24
N PHE A 310 49.94 22.01 -2.21
CA PHE A 310 50.41 20.63 -2.23
C PHE A 310 49.25 19.66 -2.51
N GLY A 311 48.15 19.77 -1.75
CA GLY A 311 46.96 18.93 -1.95
C GLY A 311 46.33 19.13 -3.33
N PHE A 312 46.24 20.37 -3.80
CA PHE A 312 45.70 20.69 -5.12
C PHE A 312 46.58 20.16 -6.25
N GLY A 313 47.90 20.39 -6.18
CA GLY A 313 48.86 19.90 -7.18
C GLY A 313 48.88 18.38 -7.27
N PHE A 314 48.89 17.71 -6.11
CA PHE A 314 48.85 16.24 -6.03
C PHE A 314 47.54 15.66 -6.59
N GLY A 315 46.39 16.18 -6.15
CA GLY A 315 45.07 15.73 -6.61
C GLY A 315 44.87 15.96 -8.11
N GLY A 316 45.26 17.13 -8.62
CA GLY A 316 45.20 17.44 -10.04
C GLY A 316 46.10 16.54 -10.88
N PHE A 317 47.33 16.29 -10.43
CA PHE A 317 48.26 15.39 -11.12
C PHE A 317 47.74 13.94 -11.13
N LEU A 318 47.17 13.46 -10.02
CA LEU A 318 46.54 12.14 -9.96
C LEU A 318 45.38 12.01 -10.94
N MET A 319 44.53 13.04 -11.11
CA MET A 319 43.43 13.02 -12.08
C MET A 319 43.92 12.88 -13.54
N VAL A 320 45.15 13.32 -13.82
CA VAL A 320 45.75 13.19 -15.16
C VAL A 320 46.18 11.76 -15.47
N ILE A 321 46.71 11.04 -14.47
CA ILE A 321 47.37 9.75 -14.67
C ILE A 321 46.47 8.58 -14.23
N ALA A 322 45.83 8.71 -13.08
CA ALA A 322 45.01 7.65 -12.51
C ALA A 322 43.61 7.61 -13.18
N PRO A 323 43.02 6.42 -13.35
CA PRO A 323 41.72 6.24 -13.99
C PRO A 323 40.58 6.58 -13.04
N ILE A 324 40.48 7.86 -12.67
CA ILE A 324 39.52 8.38 -11.69
C ILE A 324 38.24 8.90 -12.39
N LEU A 325 38.33 9.24 -13.68
CA LEU A 325 37.20 9.81 -14.43
C LEU A 325 36.35 8.71 -15.05
N LYS A 326 35.03 8.93 -15.12
CA LYS A 326 34.12 8.07 -15.87
C LYS A 326 33.74 8.76 -17.16
N SER A 327 34.02 8.13 -18.29
CA SER A 327 33.70 8.67 -19.63
C SER A 327 33.12 7.58 -20.54
N PRO A 328 32.18 7.91 -21.45
CA PRO A 328 31.70 6.95 -22.44
C PRO A 328 32.85 6.49 -23.35
N LYS A 329 32.86 5.19 -23.72
CA LYS A 329 33.88 4.60 -24.61
C LYS A 329 34.13 5.39 -25.91
N MET A 330 33.11 6.08 -26.43
CA MET A 330 33.21 6.89 -27.65
C MET A 330 34.19 8.06 -27.54
N PHE A 331 34.49 8.55 -26.33
CA PHE A 331 35.41 9.66 -26.09
C PHE A 331 36.84 9.23 -25.70
N LEU A 332 37.08 7.92 -25.65
CA LEU A 332 38.39 7.35 -25.39
C LEU A 332 39.17 7.25 -26.71
N ARG A 333 40.48 7.45 -26.62
CA ARG A 333 41.40 7.43 -27.76
C ARG A 333 41.85 6.04 -28.18
#